data_AF-A0A069QGX3-F1
#
_entry.id   AF-A0A069QGX3-F1
#
_cell.length_a   1.000
_cell.length_b   1.000
_cell.length_c   1.000
_cell.angle_alpha   90.00
_cell.angle_beta   90.00
_cell.angle_gamma   90.00
#
_symmetry.space_group_name_H-M   'P 1'
#
loop_
_entity.id
_entity.type
_entity.pdbx_description
1 polymer ?
#
loop_
_entity_poly.entity_id
_entity_poly.type
_entity_poly.pdbx_seq_one_letter_code
_entity_poly.pdbx_strand_id
1 'polypeptide(L)'
;MDGNGLENYYSGDTAWNRFASLYADIWEANPITDALCKALNGHVDIAKVIYGKFGSDAMSFLSRPIPALENLSVVAYTREPNLVRRLKECLMRMP
;
A
#
# COMPACT_ATOMS: atom_id res chain seq x y z
N MET A 1 18.45 -22.81 -12.47
CA MET A 1 17.30 -23.32 -11.68
C MET A 1 16.94 -22.17 -10.78
N ASP A 2 16.15 -21.24 -11.29
CA ASP A 2 15.94 -19.94 -10.65
C ASP A 2 14.51 -19.95 -10.13
N GLY A 3 14.35 -20.57 -8.97
CA GLY A 3 13.13 -20.52 -8.18
C GLY A 3 12.94 -19.10 -7.68
N ASN A 4 12.44 -18.21 -8.53
CA ASN A 4 12.07 -16.86 -8.15
C ASN A 4 10.70 -16.88 -7.47
N GLY A 5 10.65 -17.56 -6.32
CA GLY A 5 9.51 -17.56 -5.42
C GLY A 5 9.38 -16.17 -4.81
N LEU A 6 8.58 -15.31 -5.45
CA LEU A 6 8.15 -14.00 -4.93
C LEU A 6 7.35 -14.12 -3.61
N GLU A 7 7.16 -15.33 -3.09
CA GLU A 7 6.25 -15.64 -2.00
C GLU A 7 6.82 -15.31 -0.60
N ASN A 8 8.11 -14.96 -0.48
CA ASN A 8 8.73 -14.72 0.83
C ASN A 8 9.48 -13.38 0.98
N TYR A 9 9.39 -12.49 -0.01
CA TYR A 9 10.23 -11.28 -0.03
C TYR A 9 9.55 -10.07 0.58
N TYR A 10 8.92 -10.21 1.76
CA TYR A 10 8.56 -9.02 2.53
C TYR A 10 9.82 -8.50 3.22
N SER A 11 10.28 -7.31 2.83
CA SER A 11 11.48 -6.65 3.37
C SER A 11 11.38 -6.32 4.88
N GLY A 12 10.21 -6.54 5.48
CA GLY A 12 9.94 -6.36 6.90
C GLY A 12 9.29 -5.03 7.24
N ASP A 13 8.59 -4.99 8.38
CA ASP A 13 7.88 -3.80 8.84
C ASP A 13 8.83 -2.63 9.11
N THR A 14 10.10 -2.88 9.43
CA THR A 14 11.13 -1.84 9.59
C THR A 14 11.41 -1.10 8.28
N ALA A 15 11.61 -1.83 7.18
CA ALA A 15 11.83 -1.24 5.86
C ALA A 15 10.61 -0.46 5.40
N TRP A 16 9.43 -1.04 5.60
CA TRP A 16 8.15 -0.39 5.32
C TRP A 16 7.94 0.88 6.13
N ASN A 17 8.20 0.85 7.44
CA ASN A 17 8.01 2.01 8.31
C ASN A 17 8.95 3.15 7.92
N ARG A 18 10.20 2.83 7.57
CA ARG A 18 11.15 3.81 7.04
C ARG A 18 10.66 4.44 5.75
N PHE A 19 10.13 3.63 4.83
CA PHE A 19 9.55 4.10 3.58
C PHE A 19 8.30 4.96 3.81
N ALA A 20 7.36 4.50 4.63
CA ALA A 20 6.16 5.25 4.99
C ALA A 20 6.48 6.57 5.73
N SER A 21 7.57 6.60 6.49
CA SER A 21 8.04 7.82 7.16
C SER A 21 8.46 8.92 6.19
N LEU A 22 8.85 8.59 4.95
CA LEU A 22 9.13 9.59 3.91
C LEU A 22 7.88 10.39 3.53
N TYR A 23 6.71 9.76 3.66
CA TYR A 23 5.40 10.34 3.34
C TYR A 23 4.68 10.86 4.59
N ALA A 24 5.31 10.79 5.77
CA ALA A 24 4.71 11.27 7.00
C ALA A 24 4.51 12.80 7.00
N ASP A 25 5.41 13.54 6.35
CA ASP A 25 5.34 15.00 6.22
C ASP A 25 4.25 15.45 5.22
N ILE A 26 4.00 14.62 4.19
CA ILE A 26 2.97 14.85 3.16
C ILE A 26 1.57 14.48 3.69
N TRP A 27 1.50 13.70 4.76
CA TRP A 27 0.24 13.25 5.32
C TRP A 27 -0.45 14.37 6.12
N GLU A 28 -1.43 14.99 5.49
CA GLU A 28 -2.26 16.01 6.12
C GLU A 28 -3.67 15.47 6.40
N ALA A 29 -4.24 15.82 7.55
CA ALA A 29 -5.59 15.43 7.92
C ALA A 29 -6.64 16.09 7.01
N ASN A 30 -7.07 15.35 6.00
CA ASN A 30 -8.01 15.79 4.98
C ASN A 30 -9.15 14.77 4.79
N PRO A 31 -10.27 15.17 4.17
CA PRO A 31 -11.36 14.24 3.86
C PRO A 31 -10.91 13.05 2.99
N ILE A 32 -9.91 13.26 2.11
CA ILE A 32 -9.35 12.20 1.26
C ILE A 32 -8.58 11.17 2.10
N THR A 33 -7.72 11.62 3.02
CA THR A 33 -6.93 10.74 3.88
C THR A 33 -7.79 9.96 4.87
N ASP A 34 -8.86 10.58 5.39
CA ASP A 34 -9.86 9.90 6.23
C ASP A 34 -10.58 8.80 5.44
N ALA A 35 -11.03 9.11 4.23
CA ALA A 35 -11.71 8.15 3.37
C ALA A 35 -10.77 7.00 2.93
N LEU A 36 -9.52 7.29 2.60
CA LEU A 36 -8.48 6.28 2.33
C LEU A 36 -8.28 5.36 3.52
N CYS A 37 -8.13 5.92 4.72
CA CYS A 37 -7.96 5.14 5.94
C CYS A 37 -9.15 4.21 6.19
N LYS A 38 -10.39 4.72 6.03
CA LYS A 38 -11.61 3.90 6.16
C LYS A 38 -11.68 2.79 5.11
N ALA A 39 -11.38 3.11 3.85
CA ALA A 39 -11.39 2.15 2.77
C ALA A 39 -10.32 1.07 2.95
N LEU A 40 -9.17 1.43 3.52
CA LEU A 40 -8.06 0.52 3.83
C LEU A 40 -8.20 -0.13 5.21
N ASN A 41 -9.41 -0.30 5.74
CA ASN A 41 -9.68 -0.99 7.00
C ASN A 41 -8.91 -0.43 8.22
N GLY A 42 -8.56 0.87 8.22
CA GLY A 42 -7.79 1.51 9.29
C GLY A 42 -6.28 1.46 9.12
N HIS A 43 -5.76 0.96 7.99
CA HIS A 43 -4.31 0.93 7.70
C HIS A 43 -3.78 2.31 7.29
N VAL A 44 -3.56 3.17 8.28
CA VAL A 44 -3.04 4.54 8.11
C VAL A 44 -1.67 4.55 7.42
N ASP A 45 -0.79 3.61 7.73
CA ASP A 45 0.54 3.51 7.13
C ASP A 45 0.48 3.27 5.61
N ILE A 46 -0.44 2.42 5.15
CA ILE A 46 -0.67 2.17 3.73
C ILE A 46 -1.32 3.38 3.07
N ALA A 47 -2.31 3.98 3.74
CA ALA A 47 -2.98 5.18 3.26
C ALA A 47 -1.97 6.32 3.01
N LYS A 48 -1.00 6.51 3.92
CA LYS A 48 0.08 7.50 3.81
C LYS A 48 0.90 7.33 2.55
N VAL A 49 1.36 6.11 2.28
CA VAL A 49 2.18 5.80 1.11
C VAL A 49 1.40 5.99 -0.19
N ILE A 50 0.15 5.51 -0.25
CA ILE A 50 -0.68 5.66 -1.44
C ILE A 50 -0.99 7.14 -1.69
N TYR A 51 -1.37 7.89 -0.66
CA TYR A 51 -1.60 9.32 -0.79
C TYR A 51 -0.34 10.09 -1.19
N GLY A 52 0.81 9.75 -0.60
CA GLY A 52 2.08 10.38 -0.95
C GLY A 52 2.55 10.09 -2.39
N LYS A 53 2.22 8.92 -2.93
CA LYS A 53 2.61 8.53 -4.30
C LYS A 53 1.61 8.97 -5.37
N PHE A 54 0.32 8.95 -5.07
CA PHE A 54 -0.76 9.21 -6.03
C PHE A 54 -1.54 10.51 -5.76
N GLY A 55 -1.34 11.14 -4.60
CA GLY A 55 -2.03 12.38 -4.20
C GLY A 55 -3.55 12.22 -4.20
N SER A 56 -4.23 13.13 -4.91
CA SER A 56 -5.67 13.11 -5.12
C SER A 56 -6.16 11.88 -5.90
N ASP A 57 -5.31 11.23 -6.70
CA ASP A 57 -5.66 10.01 -7.46
C ASP A 57 -5.61 8.75 -6.59
N ALA A 58 -5.18 8.85 -5.32
CA ALA A 58 -5.10 7.72 -4.40
C ALA A 58 -6.45 6.97 -4.25
N MET A 59 -7.58 7.69 -4.26
CA MET A 59 -8.92 7.09 -4.21
C MET A 59 -9.25 6.31 -5.47
N SER A 60 -8.87 6.84 -6.63
CA SER A 60 -8.99 6.14 -7.92
C SER A 60 -8.13 4.87 -7.91
N PHE A 61 -6.91 4.97 -7.38
CA PHE A 61 -6.00 3.83 -7.23
C PHE A 61 -6.59 2.68 -6.39
N LEU A 62 -7.34 2.97 -5.33
CA LEU A 62 -8.01 1.93 -4.54
C LEU A 62 -9.00 1.09 -5.36
N SER A 63 -9.70 1.74 -6.30
CA SER A 63 -10.67 1.10 -7.19
C SER A 63 -10.01 0.41 -8.39
N ARG A 64 -8.75 0.72 -8.70
CA ARG A 64 -8.04 0.13 -9.83
C ARG A 64 -7.49 -1.24 -9.46
N PRO A 65 -7.66 -2.25 -10.32
CA PRO A 65 -6.99 -3.52 -10.13
C PRO A 65 -5.49 -3.34 -10.36
N ILE A 66 -4.68 -3.86 -9.44
CA ILE A 66 -3.23 -3.83 -9.60
C ILE A 66 -2.84 -5.12 -10.34
N PRO A 67 -2.32 -5.05 -11.59
CA PRO A 67 -2.01 -6.25 -12.36
C PRO A 67 -0.88 -7.08 -11.73
N ALA A 68 0.00 -6.44 -10.95
CA ALA A 68 1.06 -7.12 -10.18
C ALA A 68 0.53 -7.91 -8.97
N LEU A 69 -0.74 -7.74 -8.63
CA LEU A 69 -1.38 -8.22 -7.42
C LEU A 69 -2.72 -8.86 -7.80
N GLU A 70 -2.63 -10.00 -8.50
CA GLU A 70 -3.76 -10.88 -8.89
C GLU A 70 -5.03 -10.19 -9.41
N ASN A 71 -4.92 -8.97 -9.95
CA ASN A 71 -6.06 -8.13 -10.33
C ASN A 71 -7.04 -7.80 -9.17
N LEU A 72 -6.65 -8.00 -7.91
CA LEU A 72 -7.49 -7.65 -6.77
C LEU A 72 -7.36 -6.16 -6.45
N SER A 73 -8.45 -5.56 -5.93
CA SER A 73 -8.45 -4.18 -5.46
C SER A 73 -7.63 -4.05 -4.18
N VAL A 74 -7.02 -2.88 -3.96
CA VAL A 74 -6.20 -2.58 -2.77
C VAL A 74 -6.96 -2.84 -1.45
N VAL A 75 -8.26 -2.56 -1.45
CA VAL A 75 -9.14 -2.83 -0.30
C VAL A 75 -9.25 -4.32 0.02
N ALA A 76 -9.22 -5.20 -0.99
CA ALA A 76 -9.20 -6.65 -0.77
C ALA A 76 -7.88 -7.09 -0.12
N TYR A 77 -6.75 -6.50 -0.52
CA TYR A 77 -5.45 -6.75 0.09
C TYR A 77 -5.42 -6.41 1.57
N THR A 78 -6.13 -5.37 2.00
CA THR A 78 -6.18 -4.98 3.42
C THR A 78 -7.01 -5.90 4.31
N ARG A 79 -7.75 -6.86 3.74
CA ARG A 79 -8.54 -7.82 4.54
C ARG A 79 -7.72 -9.00 5.05
N GLU A 80 -6.60 -9.30 4.38
CA GLU A 80 -5.75 -10.43 4.74
C GLU A 80 -4.33 -9.96 5.09
N PRO A 81 -3.80 -10.30 6.28
CA PRO A 81 -2.48 -9.84 6.71
C PRO A 81 -1.34 -10.33 5.81
N ASN A 82 -1.49 -11.51 5.21
CA ASN A 82 -0.52 -12.03 4.23
C ASN A 82 -0.51 -11.18 2.95
N LEU A 83 -1.67 -10.72 2.50
CA LEU A 83 -1.82 -9.86 1.33
C LEU A 83 -1.32 -8.45 1.60
N VAL A 84 -1.55 -7.90 2.80
CA VAL A 84 -0.97 -6.62 3.22
C VAL A 84 0.54 -6.59 3.06
N ARG A 85 1.24 -7.66 3.43
CA ARG A 85 2.71 -7.77 3.25
C ARG A 85 3.12 -7.70 1.78
N ARG A 86 2.39 -8.40 0.90
CA ARG A 86 2.61 -8.34 -0.57
C ARG A 86 2.34 -6.94 -1.12
N LEU A 87 1.27 -6.29 -0.68
CA LEU A 87 0.93 -4.92 -1.07
C LEU A 87 2.03 -3.93 -0.68
N LYS A 88 2.50 -3.99 0.58
CA LYS A 88 3.58 -3.14 1.09
C LYS A 88 4.85 -3.30 0.26
N GLU A 89 5.25 -4.53 -0.05
CA GLU A 89 6.42 -4.81 -0.89
C GLU A 89 6.23 -4.28 -2.32
N CYS A 90 5.06 -4.50 -2.94
CA CYS A 90 4.75 -3.94 -4.26
C CYS A 90 4.84 -2.41 -4.28
N LEU A 91 4.32 -1.73 -3.26
CA LEU A 91 4.39 -0.28 -3.15
C LEU A 91 5.84 0.22 -3.01
N MET A 92 6.68 -0.49 -2.25
CA MET A 92 8.10 -0.16 -2.10
C MET A 92 8.91 -0.40 -3.38
N ARG A 93 8.52 -1.38 -4.21
CA ARG A 93 9.19 -1.70 -5.48
C ARG A 93 8.68 -0.90 -6.68
N MET A 94 7.52 -0.26 -6.57
CA MET A 94 7.05 0.64 -7.62
C MET A 94 7.97 1.87 -7.67
N PRO A 95 8.66 2.13 -8.81
CA PRO A 95 9.51 3.30 -8.97
C PRO A 95 8.73 4.61 -8.85
#